data_AF-A0A3B9KZQ2-F1
#
_entry.id   AF-A0A3B9KZQ2-F1
#
_cell.length_a   1.000
_cell.length_b   1.000
_cell.length_c   1.000
_cell.angle_alpha   90.00
_cell.angle_beta   90.00
_cell.angle_gamma   90.00
#
_symmetry.space_group_name_H-M   'P 1'
#
loop_
_entity.id
_entity.type
_entity.pdbx_description
1 polymer ?
#
loop_
_entity_poly.entity_id
_entity_poly.type
_entity_poly.pdbx_seq_one_letter_code
_entity_poly.pdbx_strand_id
1 'polypeptide(L)'
;NGVILISAILDFQTARFAPGNDTAHLAFFPTEAATAWHHGKANKAKWNNDFDTFIEDARNYATDTLAPALIRGSTLSEADEIRIAQEMSDFIGLSPEWIRLANLRVDPHRFRKELLRREGYTVGRFDSRYKGVDSEGTGETPENDPSGYGMDVAYVAAINDYLTRELKVDFTRPYKVLTGEPGSQWNWSVNQQGWPSYVNVAPWLGKGMRENTDLRVLLASGWYDLATPFFGAEMSLRKNGVVLDRVEFDYYDSGHMMYLAESDGKKLSDDVRDFIRAGQ
;
A
#
# COMPACT_ATOMS: atom_id res chain seq x y z
N ASN A 1 -11.81 -7.39 23.28
CA ASN A 1 -11.24 -6.06 22.97
C ASN A 1 -10.54 -6.14 21.63
N GLY A 2 -10.79 -5.24 20.66
CA GLY A 2 -10.22 -5.40 19.32
C GLY A 2 -9.92 -4.08 18.61
N VAL A 3 -8.93 -4.09 17.74
CA VAL A 3 -8.65 -3.03 16.76
C VAL A 3 -8.76 -3.62 15.37
N ILE A 4 -9.56 -2.99 14.51
CA ILE A 4 -9.69 -3.35 13.10
C ILE A 4 -8.99 -2.26 12.29
N LEU A 5 -8.00 -2.67 11.51
CA LEU A 5 -7.18 -1.83 10.66
C LEU A 5 -7.57 -2.11 9.20
N ILE A 6 -8.12 -1.11 8.52
CA ILE A 6 -8.53 -1.21 7.11
C ILE A 6 -7.53 -0.36 6.31
N SER A 7 -6.78 -0.99 5.40
CA SER A 7 -5.75 -0.33 4.58
C SER A 7 -4.91 0.67 5.38
N ALA A 8 -4.27 0.15 6.43
CA ALA A 8 -3.67 0.97 7.46
C ALA A 8 -2.19 1.27 7.19
N ILE A 9 -1.75 2.42 7.68
CA ILE A 9 -0.35 2.76 7.87
C ILE A 9 -0.08 2.91 9.37
N LEU A 10 0.87 2.14 9.89
CA LEU A 10 1.26 2.18 11.30
C LEU A 10 2.64 2.82 11.52
N ASP A 11 3.52 2.70 10.53
CA ASP A 11 4.87 3.24 10.55
C ASP A 11 5.15 4.01 9.26
N PHE A 12 5.36 5.31 9.36
CA PHE A 12 5.66 6.15 8.21
C PHE A 12 7.02 5.88 7.58
N GLN A 13 7.93 5.16 8.25
CA GLN A 13 9.15 4.69 7.64
C GLN A 13 8.86 3.79 6.42
N THR A 14 7.78 3.01 6.43
CA THR A 14 7.42 2.10 5.33
C THR A 14 6.72 2.80 4.16
N ALA A 15 6.47 4.11 4.24
CA ALA A 15 5.75 4.86 3.20
C ALA A 15 6.31 6.27 2.95
N ARG A 16 7.55 6.53 3.36
CA ARG A 16 8.25 7.80 3.12
C ARG A 16 9.48 7.57 2.26
N PHE A 17 9.37 7.91 0.98
CA PHE A 17 10.44 7.82 -0.02
C PHE A 17 11.44 8.98 0.12
N ALA A 18 12.12 9.04 1.26
CA ALA A 18 13.15 10.03 1.55
C ALA A 18 14.55 9.48 1.20
N PRO A 19 15.52 10.34 0.81
CA PRO A 19 16.90 9.91 0.61
C PRO A 19 17.44 9.13 1.82
N GLY A 20 17.94 7.92 1.57
CA GLY A 20 18.48 7.02 2.59
C GLY A 20 17.44 6.12 3.28
N ASN A 21 16.15 6.24 2.98
CA ASN A 21 15.13 5.35 3.53
C ASN A 21 14.77 4.21 2.56
N ASP A 22 15.55 3.14 2.58
CA ASP A 22 15.32 1.97 1.72
C ASP A 22 14.08 1.16 2.12
N THR A 23 13.62 1.28 3.37
CA THR A 23 12.47 0.53 3.90
C THR A 23 11.17 0.80 3.13
N ALA A 24 10.97 2.02 2.62
CA ALA A 24 9.78 2.33 1.84
C ALA A 24 9.74 1.56 0.51
N HIS A 25 10.87 1.42 -0.17
CA HIS A 25 10.97 0.65 -1.43
C HIS A 25 10.67 -0.84 -1.19
N LEU A 26 11.19 -1.41 -0.11
CA LEU A 26 10.95 -2.80 0.27
C LEU A 26 9.47 -3.04 0.62
N ALA A 27 8.86 -2.11 1.36
CA ALA A 27 7.46 -2.19 1.77
C ALA A 27 6.48 -2.12 0.59
N PHE A 28 6.84 -1.44 -0.50
CA PHE A 28 6.01 -1.28 -1.68
C PHE A 28 6.17 -2.41 -2.70
N PHE A 29 7.35 -3.05 -2.76
CA PHE A 29 7.70 -4.02 -3.79
C PHE A 29 6.66 -5.14 -3.98
N PRO A 30 6.11 -5.80 -2.94
CA PRO A 30 5.08 -6.83 -3.15
C PRO A 30 3.78 -6.31 -3.76
N THR A 31 3.35 -5.09 -3.43
CA THR A 31 2.17 -4.45 -4.03
C THR A 31 2.44 -4.03 -5.48
N GLU A 32 3.66 -3.57 -5.80
CA GLU A 32 4.09 -3.33 -7.18
C GLU A 32 4.08 -4.62 -8.00
N ALA A 33 4.55 -5.73 -7.42
CA ALA A 33 4.50 -7.06 -8.01
C ALA A 33 3.06 -7.53 -8.26
N ALA A 34 2.16 -7.40 -7.28
CA ALA A 34 0.74 -7.69 -7.45
C ALA A 34 0.11 -6.86 -8.58
N THR A 35 0.44 -5.57 -8.64
CA THR A 35 -0.02 -4.67 -9.71
C THR A 35 0.46 -5.15 -11.08
N ALA A 36 1.74 -5.47 -11.22
CA ALA A 36 2.31 -5.99 -12.46
C ALA A 36 1.70 -7.34 -12.84
N TRP A 37 1.39 -8.20 -11.87
CA TRP A 37 0.66 -9.44 -12.10
C TRP A 37 -0.73 -9.16 -12.69
N HIS A 38 -1.52 -8.28 -12.07
CA HIS A 38 -2.86 -7.95 -12.56
C HIS A 38 -2.85 -7.50 -14.02
N HIS A 39 -1.90 -6.63 -14.39
CA HIS A 39 -1.78 -6.10 -15.75
C HIS A 39 -1.02 -7.01 -16.74
N GLY A 40 -0.65 -8.23 -16.33
CA GLY A 40 0.07 -9.17 -17.20
C GLY A 40 1.50 -8.72 -17.55
N LYS A 41 2.11 -7.90 -16.68
CA LYS A 41 3.48 -7.40 -16.83
C LYS A 41 4.51 -8.23 -16.05
N ALA A 42 4.09 -8.92 -14.99
CA ALA A 42 4.92 -9.90 -14.31
C ALA A 42 5.15 -11.14 -15.19
N ASN A 43 6.29 -11.81 -15.03
CA ASN A 43 6.62 -13.07 -15.69
C ASN A 43 5.88 -14.27 -15.05
N LYS A 44 4.55 -14.29 -15.19
CA LYS A 44 3.67 -15.27 -14.51
C LYS A 44 4.05 -16.73 -14.74
N ALA A 45 4.67 -17.04 -15.88
CA ALA A 45 5.10 -18.38 -16.22
C ALA A 45 6.11 -18.96 -15.22
N LYS A 46 6.95 -18.12 -14.59
CA LYS A 46 7.88 -18.56 -13.54
C LYS A 46 7.19 -19.14 -12.30
N TRP A 47 5.95 -18.74 -12.05
CA TRP A 47 5.13 -19.19 -10.93
C TRP A 47 3.94 -20.06 -11.37
N ASN A 48 3.99 -20.65 -12.58
CA ASN A 48 2.91 -21.48 -13.11
C ASN A 48 1.53 -20.78 -13.13
N ASN A 49 1.49 -19.45 -13.21
CA ASN A 49 0.29 -18.63 -13.06
C ASN A 49 -0.44 -18.76 -11.70
N ASP A 50 0.27 -19.21 -10.65
CA ASP A 50 -0.22 -19.21 -9.28
C ASP A 50 0.12 -17.89 -8.57
N PHE A 51 -0.92 -17.12 -8.23
CA PHE A 51 -0.78 -15.82 -7.57
C PHE A 51 -0.31 -15.96 -6.12
N ASP A 52 -0.76 -16.99 -5.40
CA ASP A 52 -0.46 -17.12 -3.98
C ASP A 52 1.02 -17.45 -3.77
N THR A 53 1.56 -18.38 -4.58
CA THR A 53 3.01 -18.64 -4.60
C THR A 53 3.80 -17.41 -5.05
N PHE A 54 3.33 -16.69 -6.08
CA PHE A 54 4.00 -15.48 -6.58
C PHE A 54 4.10 -14.36 -5.53
N ILE A 55 3.00 -14.05 -4.84
CA ILE A 55 2.98 -12.93 -3.89
C ILE A 55 3.80 -13.24 -2.64
N GLU A 56 3.84 -14.51 -2.23
CA GLU A 56 4.70 -14.96 -1.13
C GLU A 56 6.19 -14.87 -1.53
N ASP A 57 6.54 -15.31 -2.73
CA ASP A 57 7.89 -15.13 -3.26
C ASP A 57 8.27 -13.64 -3.38
N ALA A 58 7.33 -12.75 -3.70
CA ALA A 58 7.58 -11.31 -3.72
C ALA A 58 7.91 -10.75 -2.33
N ARG A 59 7.24 -11.22 -1.27
CA ARG A 59 7.57 -10.87 0.14
C ARG A 59 8.97 -11.36 0.53
N ASN A 60 9.27 -12.61 0.19
CA ASN A 60 10.56 -13.23 0.49
C ASN A 60 11.68 -12.53 -0.28
N TYR A 61 11.47 -12.26 -1.57
CA TYR A 61 12.42 -11.53 -2.41
C TYR A 61 12.71 -10.12 -1.86
N ALA A 62 11.67 -9.39 -1.44
CA ALA A 62 11.86 -8.07 -0.82
C ALA A 62 12.77 -8.16 0.42
N THR A 63 12.56 -9.18 1.27
CA THR A 63 13.25 -9.31 2.56
C THR A 63 14.67 -9.88 2.42
N ASP A 64 14.80 -10.95 1.65
CA ASP A 64 16.00 -11.80 1.65
C ASP A 64 16.98 -11.46 0.52
N THR A 65 16.50 -10.84 -0.56
CA THR A 65 17.31 -10.52 -1.75
C THR A 65 17.45 -9.02 -1.96
N LEU A 66 16.33 -8.30 -2.04
CA LEU A 66 16.34 -6.87 -2.33
C LEU A 66 16.87 -6.05 -1.15
N ALA A 67 16.47 -6.35 0.09
CA ALA A 67 16.93 -5.59 1.25
C ALA A 67 18.47 -5.63 1.41
N PRO A 68 19.16 -6.80 1.37
CA PRO A 68 20.62 -6.83 1.40
C PRO A 68 21.26 -6.06 0.25
N ALA A 69 20.67 -6.09 -0.95
CA ALA A 69 21.18 -5.36 -2.10
C ALA A 69 21.12 -3.84 -1.91
N LEU A 70 19.99 -3.32 -1.42
CA LEU A 70 19.83 -1.90 -1.15
C LEU A 70 20.79 -1.41 -0.05
N ILE A 71 20.98 -2.23 1.00
CA ILE A 71 21.92 -1.96 2.10
C ILE A 71 23.38 -1.93 1.62
N ARG A 72 23.76 -2.82 0.69
CA ARG A 72 25.11 -2.80 0.09
C ARG A 72 25.38 -1.48 -0.63
N GLY A 73 24.35 -0.84 -1.17
CA GLY A 73 24.46 0.47 -1.82
C GLY A 73 25.57 0.46 -2.88
N SER A 74 26.50 1.41 -2.78
CA SER A 74 27.63 1.55 -3.73
C SER A 74 28.66 0.41 -3.67
N THR A 75 28.55 -0.52 -2.70
CA THR A 75 29.42 -1.70 -2.61
C THR A 75 28.83 -2.94 -3.30
N LEU A 76 27.61 -2.83 -3.84
CA LEU A 76 27.01 -3.89 -4.66
C LEU A 76 27.82 -4.05 -5.96
N SER A 77 28.12 -5.30 -6.34
CA SER A 77 28.84 -5.55 -7.59
C SER A 77 27.95 -5.23 -8.79
N GLU A 78 28.54 -4.79 -9.90
CA GLU A 78 27.78 -4.55 -11.14
C GLU A 78 27.04 -5.82 -11.61
N ALA A 79 27.66 -6.99 -11.46
CA ALA A 79 27.05 -8.27 -11.80
C ALA A 79 25.80 -8.56 -10.95
N ASP A 80 25.86 -8.27 -9.65
CA ASP A 80 24.70 -8.40 -8.76
C ASP A 80 23.63 -7.37 -9.07
N GLU A 81 24.00 -6.12 -9.34
CA GLU A 81 23.05 -5.07 -9.73
C GLU A 81 22.25 -5.46 -10.99
N ILE A 82 22.94 -5.99 -12.01
CA ILE A 82 22.31 -6.50 -13.25
C ILE A 82 21.36 -7.66 -12.93
N ARG A 83 21.81 -8.64 -12.14
CA ARG A 83 21.01 -9.80 -11.77
C ARG A 83 19.76 -9.40 -11.00
N ILE A 84 19.89 -8.54 -9.99
CA ILE A 84 18.77 -8.07 -9.17
C ILE A 84 17.80 -7.23 -9.99
N ALA A 85 18.28 -6.38 -10.90
CA ALA A 85 17.40 -5.63 -11.79
C ALA A 85 16.59 -6.56 -12.72
N GLN A 86 17.21 -7.64 -13.21
CA GLN A 86 16.52 -8.64 -14.02
C GLN A 86 15.48 -9.43 -13.20
N GLU A 87 15.83 -9.85 -12.00
CA GLU A 87 14.90 -10.53 -11.07
C GLU A 87 13.74 -9.62 -10.68
N MET A 88 14.00 -8.35 -10.34
CA MET A 88 12.96 -7.35 -10.09
C MET A 88 12.02 -7.21 -11.31
N SER A 89 12.58 -7.13 -12.52
CA SER A 89 11.79 -7.04 -13.76
C SER A 89 10.78 -8.19 -13.91
N ASP A 90 11.14 -9.41 -13.51
CA ASP A 90 10.22 -10.55 -13.54
C ASP A 90 9.03 -10.38 -12.59
N PHE A 91 9.21 -9.70 -11.45
CA PHE A 91 8.14 -9.41 -10.49
C PHE A 91 7.30 -8.19 -10.89
N ILE A 92 7.94 -7.06 -11.18
CA ILE A 92 7.27 -5.75 -11.28
C ILE A 92 7.07 -5.28 -12.73
N GLY A 93 7.56 -6.02 -13.72
CA GLY A 93 7.29 -5.77 -15.14
C GLY A 93 7.93 -4.51 -15.74
N LEU A 94 8.72 -3.76 -14.96
CA LEU A 94 9.56 -2.66 -15.45
C LEU A 94 10.82 -3.22 -16.14
N SER A 95 11.40 -2.49 -17.09
CA SER A 95 12.61 -2.98 -17.77
C SER A 95 13.82 -2.99 -16.82
N PRO A 96 14.74 -3.95 -16.94
CA PRO A 96 15.95 -3.98 -16.12
C PRO A 96 16.76 -2.69 -16.23
N GLU A 97 16.82 -2.07 -17.42
CA GLU A 97 17.53 -0.81 -17.64
C GLU A 97 16.91 0.34 -16.84
N TRP A 98 15.58 0.42 -16.81
CA TRP A 98 14.87 1.43 -16.04
C TRP A 98 15.11 1.24 -14.53
N ILE A 99 15.06 -0.01 -14.06
CA ILE A 99 15.29 -0.36 -12.66
C ILE A 99 16.72 0.01 -12.23
N ARG A 100 17.72 -0.19 -13.10
CA ARG A 100 19.11 0.25 -12.87
C ARG A 100 19.26 1.77 -12.86
N LEU A 101 18.59 2.48 -13.76
CA LEU A 101 18.55 3.96 -13.73
C LEU A 101 17.95 4.49 -12.42
N ALA A 102 17.02 3.73 -11.82
CA ALA A 102 16.47 4.00 -10.51
C ALA A 102 17.36 3.51 -9.34
N ASN A 103 18.55 2.96 -9.60
CA ASN A 103 19.44 2.36 -8.59
C ASN A 103 18.71 1.33 -7.69
N LEU A 104 17.88 0.49 -8.32
CA LEU A 104 17.03 -0.53 -7.66
C LEU A 104 15.95 0.05 -6.72
N ARG A 105 15.76 1.38 -6.69
CA ARG A 105 14.82 2.10 -5.81
C ARG A 105 13.65 2.63 -6.62
N VAL A 106 12.65 1.77 -6.77
CA VAL A 106 11.42 2.10 -7.49
C VAL A 106 10.56 3.03 -6.62
N ASP A 107 10.26 4.22 -7.13
CA ASP A 107 9.31 5.14 -6.51
C ASP A 107 7.90 4.81 -7.02
N PRO A 108 6.88 4.73 -6.15
CA PRO A 108 5.55 4.28 -6.54
C PRO A 108 4.85 5.26 -7.48
N HIS A 109 5.14 6.57 -7.44
CA HIS A 109 4.58 7.50 -8.42
C HIS A 109 5.19 7.25 -9.80
N ARG A 110 6.50 7.05 -9.87
CA ARG A 110 7.18 6.69 -11.12
C ARG A 110 6.73 5.32 -11.63
N PHE A 111 6.57 4.32 -10.75
CA PHE A 111 6.04 3.00 -11.10
C PHE A 111 4.64 3.11 -11.73
N ARG A 112 3.74 3.85 -11.09
CA ARG A 112 2.38 4.07 -11.58
C ARG A 112 2.34 4.69 -12.98
N LYS A 113 3.32 5.53 -13.31
CA LYS A 113 3.47 6.14 -14.62
C LYS A 113 4.14 5.21 -15.63
N GLU A 114 5.11 4.42 -15.19
CA GLU A 114 5.96 3.62 -16.08
C GLU A 114 5.30 2.31 -16.54
N LEU A 115 4.63 1.58 -15.64
CA LEU A 115 4.19 0.20 -15.86
C LEU A 115 3.44 -0.02 -17.18
N LEU A 116 2.52 0.91 -17.50
CA LEU A 116 1.69 0.87 -18.71
C LEU A 116 1.97 2.05 -19.67
N ARG A 117 3.12 2.73 -19.52
CA ARG A 117 3.45 3.94 -20.31
C ARG A 117 3.33 3.70 -21.81
N ARG A 118 3.83 2.56 -22.29
CA ARG A 118 3.82 2.19 -23.72
C ARG A 118 2.41 1.90 -24.27
N GLU A 119 1.45 1.62 -23.40
CA GLU A 119 0.04 1.46 -23.75
C GLU A 119 -0.74 2.77 -23.64
N GLY A 120 -0.08 3.86 -23.22
CA GLY A 120 -0.73 5.16 -23.04
C GLY A 120 -1.52 5.28 -21.73
N TYR A 121 -1.27 4.41 -20.74
CA TYR A 121 -1.99 4.41 -19.47
C TYR A 121 -1.09 4.67 -18.26
N THR A 122 -1.70 5.21 -17.21
CA THR A 122 -1.19 5.20 -15.83
C THR A 122 -2.07 4.31 -14.97
N VAL A 123 -1.58 3.87 -13.82
CA VAL A 123 -2.37 3.07 -12.85
C VAL A 123 -2.72 3.85 -11.59
N GLY A 124 -3.80 3.42 -10.91
CA GLY A 124 -4.34 4.08 -9.71
C GLY A 124 -3.42 4.02 -8.49
N ARG A 125 -3.57 4.98 -7.56
CA ARG A 125 -2.88 4.97 -6.26
C ARG A 125 -3.64 4.13 -5.26
N PHE A 126 -4.95 4.39 -5.14
CA PHE A 126 -5.80 3.66 -4.20
C PHE A 126 -6.09 2.26 -4.73
N ASP A 127 -6.31 2.09 -6.03
CA ASP A 127 -6.47 0.77 -6.63
C ASP A 127 -5.76 0.74 -7.99
N SER A 128 -4.63 0.04 -8.03
CA SER A 128 -3.77 -0.01 -9.20
C SER A 128 -4.36 -0.80 -10.38
N ARG A 129 -5.51 -1.45 -10.23
CA ARG A 129 -6.25 -2.07 -11.35
C ARG A 129 -6.89 -1.03 -12.27
N TYR A 130 -7.22 0.15 -11.73
CA TYR A 130 -7.78 1.24 -12.50
C TYR A 130 -6.73 1.86 -13.42
N LYS A 131 -7.10 2.10 -14.68
CA LYS A 131 -6.27 2.74 -15.68
C LYS A 131 -6.72 4.18 -15.94
N GLY A 132 -5.76 5.10 -15.98
CA GLY A 132 -5.95 6.50 -16.32
C GLY A 132 -5.23 6.87 -17.60
N VAL A 133 -5.65 7.96 -18.23
CA VAL A 133 -4.99 8.55 -19.40
C VAL A 133 -4.55 9.95 -19.01
N ASP A 134 -3.26 10.21 -19.17
CA ASP A 134 -2.66 11.54 -18.98
C ASP A 134 -2.60 12.28 -20.32
N SER A 135 -2.45 13.61 -20.29
CA SER A 135 -2.31 14.42 -21.50
C SER A 135 -1.02 14.11 -22.29
N GLU A 136 0.04 13.66 -21.60
CA GLU A 136 1.28 13.21 -22.22
C GLU A 136 1.88 11.95 -21.57
N GLY A 137 2.50 11.10 -22.39
CA GLY A 137 3.16 9.88 -21.94
C GLY A 137 4.53 10.10 -21.31
N THR A 138 5.15 11.28 -21.45
CA THR A 138 6.53 11.58 -21.04
C THR A 138 6.68 12.10 -19.61
N GLY A 139 5.58 12.45 -18.95
CA GLY A 139 5.59 12.88 -17.55
C GLY A 139 6.27 11.88 -16.61
N GLU A 140 6.79 12.38 -15.50
CA GLU A 140 7.46 11.57 -14.47
C GLU A 140 6.47 10.81 -13.59
N THR A 141 5.32 11.43 -13.30
CA THR A 141 4.27 10.89 -12.42
C THR A 141 2.90 11.04 -13.09
N PRO A 142 1.88 10.28 -12.66
CA PRO A 142 0.52 10.44 -13.18
C PRO A 142 -0.05 11.83 -12.88
N GLU A 143 -0.80 12.41 -13.82
CA GLU A 143 -1.46 13.71 -13.63
C GLU A 143 -2.55 13.67 -12.56
N ASN A 144 -3.20 12.51 -12.40
CA ASN A 144 -4.24 12.29 -11.41
C ASN A 144 -4.30 10.80 -11.01
N ASP A 145 -5.27 10.45 -10.17
CA ASP A 145 -5.51 9.07 -9.75
C ASP A 145 -6.80 8.50 -10.37
N PRO A 146 -6.71 7.54 -11.32
CA PRO A 146 -7.89 6.89 -11.91
C PRO A 146 -8.76 6.12 -10.93
N SER A 147 -8.19 5.63 -9.83
CA SER A 147 -9.00 5.04 -8.77
C SER A 147 -9.77 6.10 -7.99
N GLY A 148 -9.18 7.29 -7.78
CA GLY A 148 -9.83 8.43 -7.12
C GLY A 148 -11.03 8.98 -7.89
N TYR A 149 -10.81 9.53 -9.08
CA TYR A 149 -11.94 10.10 -9.85
C TYR A 149 -12.92 9.04 -10.35
N GLY A 150 -12.51 7.77 -10.39
CA GLY A 150 -13.39 6.64 -10.71
C GLY A 150 -14.43 6.35 -9.62
N MET A 151 -14.18 6.75 -8.36
CA MET A 151 -15.06 6.46 -7.22
C MET A 151 -15.64 7.72 -6.54
N ASP A 152 -14.92 8.84 -6.55
CA ASP A 152 -15.24 10.02 -5.76
C ASP A 152 -16.66 10.55 -6.00
N VAL A 153 -17.10 10.59 -7.26
CA VAL A 153 -18.41 11.17 -7.63
C VAL A 153 -19.57 10.44 -6.95
N ALA A 154 -19.53 9.10 -6.89
CA ALA A 154 -20.60 8.31 -6.29
C ALA A 154 -20.70 8.57 -4.78
N TYR A 155 -19.56 8.58 -4.09
CA TYR A 155 -19.51 8.84 -2.64
C TYR A 155 -19.88 10.28 -2.29
N VAL A 156 -19.44 11.26 -3.09
CA VAL A 156 -19.83 12.68 -2.94
C VAL A 156 -21.33 12.85 -3.05
N ALA A 157 -21.93 12.27 -4.09
CA ALA A 157 -23.36 12.38 -4.30
C ALA A 157 -24.13 11.75 -3.14
N ALA A 158 -23.75 10.54 -2.73
CA ALA A 158 -24.41 9.80 -1.64
C ALA A 158 -24.30 10.52 -0.28
N ILE A 159 -23.12 11.06 0.07
CA ILE A 159 -22.96 11.75 1.36
C ILE A 159 -23.67 13.10 1.39
N ASN A 160 -23.64 13.87 0.29
CA ASN A 160 -24.39 15.13 0.23
C ASN A 160 -25.89 14.89 0.30
N ASP A 161 -26.37 13.85 -0.39
CA ASP A 161 -27.75 13.40 -0.31
C ASP A 161 -28.14 13.07 1.14
N TYR A 162 -27.39 12.16 1.77
CA TYR A 162 -27.67 11.70 3.13
C TYR A 162 -27.62 12.86 4.15
N LEU A 163 -26.63 13.75 4.06
CA LEU A 163 -26.53 14.89 4.96
C LEU A 163 -27.69 15.87 4.80
N THR A 164 -28.10 16.16 3.56
CA THR A 164 -29.12 17.20 3.28
C THR A 164 -30.55 16.67 3.38
N ARG A 165 -30.85 15.53 2.74
CA ARG A 165 -32.22 15.00 2.65
C ARG A 165 -32.60 14.12 3.83
N GLU A 166 -31.68 13.34 4.40
CA GLU A 166 -31.98 12.47 5.55
C GLU A 166 -31.68 13.16 6.88
N LEU A 167 -30.44 13.57 7.10
CA LEU A 167 -30.01 14.15 8.38
C LEU A 167 -30.38 15.63 8.55
N LYS A 168 -30.85 16.29 7.49
CA LYS A 168 -31.25 17.72 7.47
C LYS A 168 -30.15 18.65 7.99
N VAL A 169 -28.89 18.34 7.70
CA VAL A 169 -27.75 19.20 8.03
C VAL A 169 -27.81 20.42 7.12
N ASP A 170 -27.95 21.59 7.72
CA ASP A 170 -27.84 22.87 7.01
C ASP A 170 -26.37 23.27 6.90
N PHE A 171 -25.79 23.05 5.72
CA PHE A 171 -24.43 23.49 5.42
C PHE A 171 -24.35 24.13 4.03
N THR A 172 -23.74 25.31 3.97
CA THR A 172 -23.55 26.10 2.74
C THR A 172 -22.13 25.98 2.17
N ARG A 173 -21.25 25.26 2.88
CA ARG A 173 -19.86 25.06 2.48
C ARG A 173 -19.77 23.92 1.46
N PRO A 174 -18.94 24.05 0.41
CA PRO A 174 -18.69 22.93 -0.50
C PRO A 174 -18.12 21.72 0.26
N TYR A 175 -18.67 20.53 -0.02
CA TYR A 175 -18.12 19.29 0.49
C TYR A 175 -16.80 18.97 -0.25
N LYS A 176 -15.71 18.89 0.51
CA LYS A 176 -14.35 18.60 0.02
C LYS A 176 -14.01 17.14 0.37
N VAL A 177 -13.94 16.26 -0.63
CA VAL A 177 -13.68 14.80 -0.45
C VAL A 177 -12.31 14.55 0.15
N LEU A 178 -11.29 15.02 -0.56
CA LEU A 178 -9.89 14.81 -0.21
C LEU A 178 -9.13 16.05 -0.67
N THR A 179 -8.80 16.93 0.27
CA THR A 179 -8.00 18.13 -0.01
C THR A 179 -6.73 18.12 0.82
N GLY A 180 -5.66 18.69 0.27
CA GLY A 180 -4.38 18.79 0.97
C GLY A 180 -4.40 19.78 2.15
N GLU A 181 -5.39 20.68 2.21
CA GLU A 181 -5.47 21.76 3.20
C GLU A 181 -5.48 21.23 4.65
N PRO A 182 -6.42 20.35 5.09
CA PRO A 182 -6.37 19.77 6.43
C PRO A 182 -5.07 19.00 6.72
N GLY A 183 -4.57 18.24 5.75
CA GLY A 183 -3.35 17.46 5.89
C GLY A 183 -2.08 18.32 6.07
N SER A 184 -2.04 19.50 5.44
CA SER A 184 -0.93 20.45 5.55
C SER A 184 -0.79 21.06 6.95
N GLN A 185 -1.90 21.09 7.72
CA GLN A 185 -1.95 21.61 9.08
C GLN A 185 -1.91 20.49 10.14
N TRP A 186 -1.78 19.23 9.70
CA TRP A 186 -1.80 18.10 10.62
C TRP A 186 -0.55 18.09 11.50
N ASN A 187 -0.76 17.99 12.81
CA ASN A 187 0.32 17.83 13.77
C ASN A 187 0.78 16.36 13.78
N TRP A 188 1.87 16.07 13.08
CA TRP A 188 2.50 14.76 13.03
C TRP A 188 3.29 14.40 14.30
N SER A 189 3.32 15.28 15.30
CA SER A 189 4.04 15.01 16.53
C SER A 189 3.32 13.98 17.40
N VAL A 190 3.92 12.80 17.49
CA VAL A 190 3.46 11.68 18.32
C VAL A 190 4.13 11.63 19.69
N ASN A 191 5.31 12.23 19.85
CA ASN A 191 5.94 12.50 21.14
C ASN A 191 7.02 13.59 20.95
N GLN A 192 6.91 14.75 21.60
CA GLN A 192 7.80 15.91 21.38
C GLN A 192 9.16 15.82 22.09
N GLN A 193 9.51 14.66 22.65
CA GLN A 193 10.73 14.47 23.42
C GLN A 193 11.65 13.52 22.68
N GLY A 194 12.61 14.07 21.91
CA GLY A 194 13.65 13.26 21.28
C GLY A 194 14.19 13.81 19.96
N TRP A 195 14.97 12.96 19.30
CA TRP A 195 15.49 13.18 17.94
C TRP A 195 14.36 13.05 16.89
N PRO A 196 14.49 13.71 15.73
CA PRO A 196 13.55 13.54 14.62
C PRO A 196 13.37 12.06 14.27
N SER A 197 12.13 11.62 14.11
CA SER A 197 11.78 10.24 13.78
C SER A 197 10.53 10.18 12.91
N TYR A 198 10.36 9.07 12.19
CA TYR A 198 9.10 8.79 11.51
C TYR A 198 7.98 8.60 12.52
N VAL A 199 6.79 9.05 12.16
CA VAL A 199 5.58 8.76 12.94
C VAL A 199 5.36 7.24 12.95
N ASN A 200 5.31 6.65 14.13
CA ASN A 200 5.14 5.22 14.28
C ASN A 200 4.29 4.90 15.51
N VAL A 201 3.14 4.27 15.28
CA VAL A 201 2.17 3.90 16.32
C VAL A 201 2.21 2.41 16.67
N ALA A 202 2.93 1.59 15.90
CA ALA A 202 3.01 0.14 16.15
C ALA A 202 3.56 -0.21 17.56
N PRO A 203 4.57 0.49 18.12
CA PRO A 203 5.03 0.24 19.49
C PRO A 203 3.94 0.42 20.55
N TRP A 204 3.04 1.38 20.37
CA TRP A 204 1.94 1.63 21.30
C TRP A 204 0.85 0.58 21.19
N LEU A 205 0.51 0.16 19.96
CA LEU A 205 -0.38 -0.98 19.74
C LEU A 205 0.19 -2.23 20.41
N GLY A 206 1.47 -2.54 20.18
CA GLY A 206 2.14 -3.68 20.81
C GLY A 206 2.17 -3.59 22.32
N LYS A 207 2.42 -2.39 22.90
CA LYS A 207 2.32 -2.17 24.35
C LYS A 207 0.91 -2.47 24.86
N GLY A 208 -0.12 -1.93 24.21
CA GLY A 208 -1.52 -2.20 24.54
C GLY A 208 -1.85 -3.69 24.47
N MET A 209 -1.33 -4.42 23.48
CA MET A 209 -1.53 -5.87 23.39
C MET A 209 -0.87 -6.61 24.55
N ARG A 210 0.34 -6.23 24.96
CA ARG A 210 1.02 -6.87 26.10
C ARG A 210 0.37 -6.57 27.44
N GLU A 211 -0.22 -5.39 27.59
CA GLU A 211 -0.90 -4.96 28.82
C GLU A 211 -2.36 -5.45 28.89
N ASN A 212 -2.98 -5.72 27.75
CA ASN A 212 -4.33 -6.29 27.63
C ASN A 212 -4.28 -7.61 26.88
N THR A 213 -4.30 -8.72 27.61
CA THR A 213 -4.22 -10.09 27.05
C THR A 213 -5.36 -10.45 26.11
N ASP A 214 -6.47 -9.71 26.16
CA ASP A 214 -7.65 -9.93 25.32
C ASP A 214 -7.69 -9.00 24.11
N LEU A 215 -6.71 -8.10 23.97
CA LEU A 215 -6.61 -7.22 22.80
C LEU A 215 -6.15 -8.03 21.57
N ARG A 216 -7.01 -8.05 20.55
CA ARG A 216 -6.74 -8.65 19.23
C ARG A 216 -6.69 -7.58 18.15
N VAL A 217 -6.02 -7.89 17.04
CA VAL A 217 -5.91 -6.99 15.89
C VAL A 217 -6.33 -7.74 14.63
N LEU A 218 -7.15 -7.11 13.80
CA LEU A 218 -7.42 -7.53 12.43
C LEU A 218 -6.82 -6.48 11.49
N LEU A 219 -5.98 -6.90 10.55
CA LEU A 219 -5.51 -6.08 9.42
C LEU A 219 -6.15 -6.58 8.13
N ALA A 220 -7.04 -5.76 7.56
CA ALA A 220 -7.64 -5.97 6.25
C ALA A 220 -6.92 -5.11 5.20
N SER A 221 -6.34 -5.73 4.16
CA SER A 221 -5.55 -5.04 3.14
C SER A 221 -5.88 -5.47 1.72
N GLY A 222 -5.98 -4.52 0.79
CA GLY A 222 -6.05 -4.81 -0.64
C GLY A 222 -4.68 -5.14 -1.24
N TRP A 223 -4.61 -6.12 -2.14
CA TRP A 223 -3.38 -6.45 -2.87
C TRP A 223 -2.84 -5.31 -3.73
N TYR A 224 -3.74 -4.44 -4.22
CA TYR A 224 -3.47 -3.42 -5.24
C TYR A 224 -3.41 -1.99 -4.68
N ASP A 225 -3.26 -1.85 -3.37
CA ASP A 225 -3.21 -0.57 -2.66
C ASP A 225 -1.81 0.04 -2.65
N LEU A 226 -1.53 0.95 -3.61
CA LEU A 226 -0.28 1.72 -3.67
C LEU A 226 -0.33 3.00 -2.80
N ALA A 227 -1.38 3.21 -2.00
CA ALA A 227 -1.44 4.30 -1.02
C ALA A 227 -0.82 3.87 0.32
N THR A 228 -1.17 2.66 0.76
CA THR A 228 -0.72 2.01 1.99
C THR A 228 -0.52 0.52 1.72
N PRO A 229 0.65 0.12 1.16
CA PRO A 229 0.85 -1.26 0.71
C PRO A 229 0.74 -2.24 1.87
N PHE A 230 0.10 -3.38 1.61
CA PHE A 230 -0.15 -4.42 2.61
C PHE A 230 1.13 -4.85 3.33
N PHE A 231 2.24 -4.95 2.60
CA PHE A 231 3.50 -5.42 3.18
C PHE A 231 4.12 -4.40 4.14
N GLY A 232 3.91 -3.09 3.94
CA GLY A 232 4.32 -2.07 4.91
C GLY A 232 3.58 -2.19 6.24
N ALA A 233 2.29 -2.55 6.20
CA ALA A 233 1.50 -2.82 7.40
C ALA A 233 1.92 -4.13 8.07
N GLU A 234 2.17 -5.20 7.30
CA GLU A 234 2.76 -6.45 7.80
C GLU A 234 4.10 -6.22 8.50
N MET A 235 5.02 -5.50 7.86
CA MET A 235 6.33 -5.17 8.43
C MET A 235 6.17 -4.42 9.76
N SER A 236 5.20 -3.52 9.85
CA SER A 236 4.92 -2.77 11.08
C SER A 236 4.39 -3.66 12.21
N LEU A 237 3.48 -4.58 11.89
CA LEU A 237 2.87 -5.50 12.86
C LEU A 237 3.78 -6.69 13.23
N ARG A 238 4.75 -7.03 12.38
CA ARG A 238 5.79 -8.03 12.68
C ARG A 238 6.95 -7.48 13.50
N LYS A 239 6.98 -6.18 13.83
CA LYS A 239 8.03 -5.60 14.69
C LYS A 239 7.95 -6.17 16.12
N ASN A 240 9.12 -6.27 16.74
CA ASN A 240 9.28 -6.71 18.12
C ASN A 240 8.34 -5.92 19.07
N GLY A 241 7.59 -6.67 19.88
CA GLY A 241 6.67 -6.13 20.87
C GLY A 241 5.19 -6.21 20.47
N VAL A 242 4.85 -6.32 19.18
CA VAL A 242 3.50 -6.73 18.80
C VAL A 242 3.33 -8.21 19.14
N VAL A 243 2.18 -8.58 19.71
CA VAL A 243 1.89 -9.98 20.04
C VAL A 243 1.28 -10.64 18.80
N LEU A 244 2.16 -11.11 17.91
CA LEU A 244 1.80 -11.53 16.55
C LEU A 244 0.72 -12.62 16.50
N ASP A 245 0.72 -13.55 17.46
CA ASP A 245 -0.30 -14.62 17.56
C ASP A 245 -1.73 -14.10 17.76
N ARG A 246 -1.90 -12.81 18.10
CA ARG A 246 -3.20 -12.14 18.25
C ARG A 246 -3.47 -11.12 17.12
N VAL A 247 -2.71 -11.20 16.03
CA VAL A 247 -2.91 -10.41 14.81
C VAL A 247 -3.41 -11.32 13.69
N GLU A 248 -4.56 -10.99 13.16
CA GLU A 248 -5.17 -11.63 12.00
C GLU A 248 -4.91 -10.77 10.75
N PHE A 249 -4.46 -11.41 9.68
CA PHE A 249 -4.13 -10.75 8.41
C PHE A 249 -5.09 -11.25 7.34
N ASP A 250 -5.92 -10.34 6.81
CA ASP A 250 -6.85 -10.62 5.74
C ASP A 250 -6.53 -9.80 4.50
N TYR A 251 -6.63 -10.47 3.36
CA TYR A 251 -6.31 -9.89 2.06
C TYR A 251 -7.48 -10.02 1.09
N TYR A 252 -7.54 -9.08 0.16
CA TYR A 252 -8.66 -8.88 -0.74
C TYR A 252 -8.16 -8.60 -2.15
N ASP A 253 -8.90 -9.10 -3.14
CA ASP A 253 -8.65 -8.86 -4.57
C ASP A 253 -9.08 -7.43 -4.97
N SER A 254 -8.55 -6.44 -4.25
CA SER A 254 -8.93 -5.03 -4.34
C SER A 254 -7.80 -4.08 -3.97
N GLY A 255 -8.01 -2.77 -4.15
CA GLY A 255 -7.15 -1.72 -3.63
C GLY A 255 -7.53 -1.28 -2.21
N HIS A 256 -7.26 0.00 -1.90
CA HIS A 256 -7.38 0.69 -0.61
C HIS A 256 -8.78 0.64 0.01
N MET A 257 -9.82 0.53 -0.82
CA MET A 257 -11.20 0.48 -0.40
C MET A 257 -11.81 -0.84 -0.88
N MET A 258 -11.46 -1.94 -0.21
CA MET A 258 -11.85 -3.30 -0.58
C MET A 258 -13.37 -3.48 -0.70
N TYR A 259 -14.15 -2.65 0.01
CA TYR A 259 -15.61 -2.63 -0.06
C TYR A 259 -16.19 -2.06 -1.36
N LEU A 260 -15.36 -1.58 -2.30
CA LEU A 260 -15.83 -1.17 -3.63
C LEU A 260 -16.18 -2.36 -4.53
N ALA A 261 -15.46 -3.47 -4.41
CA ALA A 261 -15.82 -4.71 -5.10
C ALA A 261 -16.84 -5.45 -4.24
N GLU A 262 -18.01 -5.79 -4.79
CA GLU A 262 -19.12 -6.37 -4.01
C GLU A 262 -18.72 -7.66 -3.27
N SER A 263 -17.96 -8.55 -3.94
CA SER A 263 -17.47 -9.80 -3.34
C SER A 263 -16.53 -9.55 -2.15
N ASP A 264 -15.58 -8.61 -2.31
CA ASP A 264 -14.62 -8.27 -1.26
C ASP A 264 -15.26 -7.45 -0.14
N GLY A 265 -16.26 -6.61 -0.44
CA GLY A 265 -17.05 -5.91 0.56
C GLY A 265 -17.87 -6.85 1.42
N LYS A 266 -18.45 -7.90 0.81
CA LYS A 266 -19.12 -8.97 1.56
C LYS A 266 -18.12 -9.75 2.41
N LYS A 267 -16.99 -10.18 1.83
CA LYS A 267 -15.92 -10.86 2.56
C LYS A 267 -15.48 -10.03 3.77
N LEU A 268 -15.17 -8.74 3.57
CA LEU A 268 -14.74 -7.82 4.63
C LEU A 268 -15.80 -7.70 5.73
N SER A 269 -17.07 -7.61 5.35
CA SER A 269 -18.15 -7.55 6.34
C SER A 269 -18.26 -8.85 7.15
N ASP A 270 -18.04 -10.00 6.54
CA ASP A 270 -18.10 -11.30 7.21
C ASP A 270 -16.86 -11.49 8.11
N ASP A 271 -15.66 -11.19 7.63
CA ASP A 271 -14.40 -11.24 8.40
C ASP A 271 -14.47 -10.33 9.65
N VAL A 272 -14.96 -9.10 9.49
CA VAL A 272 -15.17 -8.18 10.63
C VAL A 272 -16.17 -8.75 11.64
N ARG A 273 -17.25 -9.37 11.17
CA ARG A 273 -18.27 -9.96 12.05
C ARG A 273 -17.69 -11.14 12.83
N ASP A 274 -16.92 -11.98 12.17
CA ASP A 274 -16.31 -13.16 12.76
C ASP A 274 -15.20 -12.77 13.74
N PHE A 275 -14.39 -11.75 13.43
CA PHE A 275 -13.43 -11.15 14.36
C PHE A 275 -14.11 -10.63 15.64
N ILE A 276 -15.22 -9.91 15.50
CA ILE A 276 -15.99 -9.40 16.66
C ILE A 276 -16.53 -10.55 17.50
N ARG A 277 -17.13 -11.56 16.87
CA ARG A 277 -17.72 -12.72 17.56
C ARG A 277 -16.69 -13.59 18.27
N ALA A 278 -15.53 -13.81 17.65
CA ALA A 278 -14.45 -14.58 18.25
C ALA A 278 -13.80 -13.86 19.45
N GLY A 279 -14.06 -12.57 19.62
CA GLY A 279 -13.61 -11.77 20.76
C GLY A 279 -14.67 -11.58 21.87
N GLN A 280 -15.86 -12.19 21.73
CA GLN A 280 -16.91 -12.29 22.75
C GLN A 280 -16.72 -13.55 23.58
#